data_AF-A0A7S3BM67-F1
#
_entry.id   AF-A0A7S3BM67-F1
#
_cell.length_a   1.000
_cell.length_b   1.000
_cell.length_c   1.000
_cell.angle_alpha   90.00
_cell.angle_beta   90.00
_cell.angle_gamma   90.00
#
_symmetry.space_group_name_H-M   'P 1'
#
loop_
_entity.id
_entity.type
_entity.pdbx_description
1 polymer ?
#
loop_
_entity_poly.entity_id
_entity_poly.type
_entity_poly.pdbx_seq_one_letter_code
_entity_poly.pdbx_strand_id
1 'polypeptide(L)'
;MAHSLPPTQPPRSGGVASRRPVTPPPLTTSRPAALRHAECPICFEPLHKGQVGVFLGADGKRVSQHFYNLEAAREWLRAGNGTCPMSRLAVQSVLPVPDIRTDPQGWFSAVDIDGDQKLSRLEVVECLKAQLAVDNDALDAAVADPSHWMWQQWDSDGSGFIERDELLQSQGLAAYVRQAFHKSMKELIPDIRQDKSAWYDFWDEDGSGSLEQEEVVRA
;
A
#
# COMPACT_ATOMS: atom_id res chain seq x y z
N MET A 1 -38.99 -36.19 -53.46
CA MET A 1 -37.73 -36.67 -54.07
C MET A 1 -36.64 -36.49 -53.05
N ALA A 2 -36.09 -37.60 -52.56
CA ALA A 2 -35.19 -37.66 -51.42
C ALA A 2 -33.76 -37.28 -51.84
N HIS A 3 -33.14 -36.34 -51.12
CA HIS A 3 -31.71 -36.04 -51.24
C HIS A 3 -31.00 -36.55 -49.98
N SER A 4 -30.15 -37.55 -50.18
CA SER A 4 -29.31 -38.19 -49.16
C SER A 4 -28.21 -37.23 -48.66
N LEU A 5 -28.08 -37.10 -47.34
CA LEU A 5 -26.96 -36.42 -46.69
C LEU A 5 -25.75 -37.36 -46.54
N PRO A 6 -24.50 -36.90 -46.78
CA PRO A 6 -23.31 -37.68 -46.50
C PRO A 6 -22.92 -37.63 -45.01
N PRO A 7 -22.21 -38.66 -44.48
CA PRO A 7 -21.84 -38.74 -43.07
C PRO A 7 -20.63 -37.85 -42.75
N THR A 8 -20.78 -36.94 -41.79
CA THR A 8 -19.69 -36.09 -41.28
C THR A 8 -18.85 -36.86 -40.24
N GLN A 9 -17.55 -36.99 -40.50
CA GLN A 9 -16.57 -37.66 -39.64
C GLN A 9 -16.35 -36.94 -38.30
N PRO A 10 -15.97 -37.66 -37.22
CA PRO A 10 -15.61 -37.04 -35.95
C PRO A 10 -14.26 -36.32 -36.03
N PRO A 11 -14.07 -35.20 -35.32
CA PRO A 11 -12.80 -34.48 -35.31
C PRO A 11 -11.70 -35.27 -34.58
N ARG A 12 -10.51 -35.21 -35.18
CA ARG A 12 -9.27 -35.88 -34.77
C ARG A 12 -8.76 -35.34 -33.43
N SER A 13 -8.39 -36.26 -32.55
CA SER A 13 -7.69 -36.01 -31.29
C SER A 13 -6.35 -35.32 -31.53
N GLY A 14 -6.28 -34.01 -31.24
CA GLY A 14 -5.06 -33.22 -31.24
C GLY A 14 -4.15 -33.63 -30.08
N GLY A 15 -2.88 -33.88 -30.38
CA GLY A 15 -1.87 -34.34 -29.45
C GLY A 15 -1.67 -33.40 -28.26
N VAL A 16 -1.54 -34.00 -27.08
CA VAL A 16 -1.18 -33.34 -25.82
C VAL A 16 0.27 -32.87 -25.94
N ALA A 17 0.46 -31.58 -26.24
CA ALA A 17 1.76 -30.94 -26.14
C ALA A 17 2.16 -30.87 -24.66
N SER A 18 3.12 -31.71 -24.28
CA SER A 18 3.71 -31.75 -22.94
C SER A 18 4.34 -30.39 -22.62
N ARG A 19 3.64 -29.59 -21.80
CA ARG A 19 4.16 -28.30 -21.29
C ARG A 19 5.26 -28.62 -20.27
N ARG A 20 6.50 -28.29 -20.63
CA ARG A 20 7.62 -28.26 -19.68
C ARG A 20 7.28 -27.33 -18.52
N PRO A 21 7.59 -27.69 -17.26
CA PRO A 21 7.50 -26.76 -16.13
C PRO A 21 8.41 -25.57 -16.41
N VAL A 22 7.84 -24.38 -16.46
CA VAL A 22 8.59 -23.12 -16.47
C VAL A 22 9.07 -22.91 -15.05
N THR A 23 10.35 -23.18 -14.79
CA THR A 23 10.99 -22.76 -13.54
C THR A 23 10.95 -21.24 -13.47
N PRO A 24 10.44 -20.63 -12.39
CA PRO A 24 10.52 -19.19 -12.22
C PRO A 24 12.01 -18.78 -12.15
N PRO A 25 12.40 -17.66 -12.76
CA PRO A 25 13.77 -17.16 -12.69
C PRO A 25 14.11 -16.84 -11.22
N PRO A 26 15.39 -16.99 -10.83
CA PRO A 26 15.84 -16.67 -9.48
C PRO A 26 15.56 -15.20 -9.17
N LEU A 27 14.95 -14.96 -8.01
CA LEU A 27 14.66 -13.64 -7.45
C LEU A 27 15.98 -12.87 -7.29
N THR A 28 16.25 -11.95 -8.22
CA THR A 28 17.34 -10.99 -8.05
C THR A 28 16.90 -9.96 -7.02
N THR A 29 17.54 -10.02 -5.85
CA THR A 29 17.20 -9.30 -4.63
C THR A 29 17.68 -7.84 -4.65
N SER A 30 17.10 -7.02 -5.53
CA SER A 30 17.10 -5.57 -5.34
C SER A 30 15.66 -5.08 -5.28
N ARG A 31 15.24 -4.57 -4.11
CA ARG A 31 13.94 -3.88 -3.97
C ARG A 31 13.88 -2.76 -5.03
N PRO A 32 12.81 -2.67 -5.84
CA PRO A 32 12.60 -1.57 -6.77
C PRO A 32 12.77 -0.20 -6.09
N ALA A 33 13.33 0.78 -6.80
CA ALA A 33 13.59 2.13 -6.26
C ALA A 33 12.32 2.78 -5.66
N ALA A 34 11.17 2.59 -6.30
CA ALA A 34 9.88 3.07 -5.80
C ALA A 34 9.53 2.54 -4.39
N LEU A 35 9.87 1.29 -4.07
CA LEU A 35 9.68 0.73 -2.72
C LEU A 35 10.68 1.32 -1.71
N ARG A 36 11.89 1.69 -2.15
CA ARG A 36 12.88 2.35 -1.28
C ARG A 36 12.46 3.78 -0.92
N HIS A 37 11.89 4.49 -1.87
CA HIS A 37 11.47 5.89 -1.70
C HIS A 37 10.00 6.05 -1.29
N ALA A 38 9.25 4.95 -1.13
CA ALA A 38 7.81 4.96 -0.90
C ALA A 38 7.04 5.83 -1.92
N GLU A 39 7.38 5.64 -3.20
CA GLU A 39 6.78 6.35 -4.34
C GLU A 39 5.83 5.43 -5.11
N CYS A 40 4.84 6.03 -5.77
CA CYS A 40 3.93 5.30 -6.64
C CYS A 40 4.67 4.83 -7.91
N PRO A 41 4.66 3.52 -8.25
CA PRO A 41 5.30 3.04 -9.48
C PRO A 41 4.63 3.48 -10.80
N ILE A 42 3.47 4.16 -10.73
CA ILE A 42 2.72 4.61 -11.90
C ILE A 42 2.98 6.09 -12.18
N CYS A 43 2.86 6.95 -11.16
CA CYS A 43 3.03 8.40 -11.30
C CYS A 43 4.32 8.96 -10.71
N PHE A 44 5.12 8.14 -10.00
CA PHE A 44 6.37 8.52 -9.33
C PHE A 44 6.22 9.56 -8.20
N GLU A 45 4.99 9.87 -7.79
CA GLU A 45 4.75 10.75 -6.65
C GLU A 45 4.96 10.00 -5.32
N PRO A 46 5.42 10.70 -4.26
CA PRO A 46 5.47 10.13 -2.92
C PRO A 46 4.09 9.67 -2.45
N LEU A 47 3.97 8.42 -1.99
CA LEU A 47 2.69 7.82 -1.64
C LEU A 47 1.99 8.53 -0.48
N HIS A 48 2.77 9.00 0.50
CA HIS A 48 2.26 9.65 1.71
C HIS A 48 1.62 11.02 1.47
N LYS A 49 1.77 11.61 0.26
CA LYS A 49 1.15 12.88 -0.11
C LYS A 49 -0.29 12.74 -0.60
N GLY A 50 -0.70 11.54 -1.00
CA GLY A 50 -2.02 11.28 -1.58
C GLY A 50 -2.75 10.14 -0.87
N GLN A 51 -3.97 9.84 -1.35
CA GLN A 51 -4.67 8.65 -0.89
C GLN A 51 -4.01 7.40 -1.49
N VAL A 52 -3.64 6.46 -0.63
CA VAL A 52 -3.03 5.19 -1.05
C VAL A 52 -4.11 4.18 -1.48
N GLY A 53 -3.84 3.45 -2.56
CA GLY A 53 -4.67 2.37 -3.06
C GLY A 53 -3.88 1.08 -3.30
N VAL A 54 -4.59 -0.04 -3.30
CA VAL A 54 -4.06 -1.38 -3.60
C VAL A 54 -4.92 -2.06 -4.66
N PHE A 55 -4.31 -2.91 -5.46
CA PHE A 55 -5.00 -3.68 -6.49
C PHE A 55 -5.60 -4.97 -5.92
N LEU A 56 -6.86 -5.24 -6.27
CA LEU A 56 -7.58 -6.45 -5.91
C LEU A 56 -7.83 -7.37 -7.12
N GLY A 57 -7.86 -8.66 -6.85
CA GLY A 57 -8.20 -9.71 -7.81
C GLY A 57 -9.71 -9.93 -7.91
N ALA A 58 -10.11 -10.89 -8.73
CA ALA A 58 -11.51 -11.26 -8.88
C ALA A 58 -12.12 -11.87 -7.61
N ASP A 59 -11.28 -12.39 -6.72
CA ASP A 59 -11.64 -12.90 -5.39
C ASP A 59 -11.79 -11.79 -4.34
N GLY A 60 -11.57 -10.53 -4.71
CA GLY A 60 -11.60 -9.38 -3.81
C GLY A 60 -10.39 -9.28 -2.89
N LYS A 61 -9.36 -10.12 -3.06
CA LYS A 61 -8.12 -10.08 -2.27
C LYS A 61 -7.04 -9.29 -2.97
N ARG A 62 -6.05 -8.82 -2.22
CA ARG A 62 -4.89 -8.13 -2.79
C ARG A 62 -4.12 -9.06 -3.71
N VAL A 63 -3.75 -8.53 -4.87
CA VAL A 63 -2.96 -9.30 -5.85
C VAL A 63 -1.46 -9.20 -5.58
N SER A 64 -1.01 -8.19 -4.85
CA SER A 64 0.41 -7.99 -4.52
C SER A 64 0.59 -7.03 -3.35
N GLN A 65 1.82 -7.01 -2.81
CA GLN A 65 2.27 -6.12 -1.73
C GLN A 65 2.41 -4.64 -2.13
N HIS A 66 2.31 -4.31 -3.41
CA HIS A 66 2.56 -2.96 -3.89
C HIS A 66 1.42 -2.00 -3.53
N PHE A 67 1.81 -0.77 -3.21
CA PHE A 67 0.93 0.37 -2.95
C PHE A 67 1.06 1.38 -4.09
N TYR A 68 -0.01 2.14 -4.31
CA TYR A 68 -0.12 3.10 -5.40
C TYR A 68 -0.82 4.37 -4.92
N ASN A 69 -0.57 5.50 -5.59
CA ASN A 69 -1.52 6.59 -5.55
C ASN A 69 -2.86 6.07 -6.10
N LEU A 70 -3.94 6.29 -5.36
CA LEU A 70 -5.26 5.74 -5.66
C LEU A 70 -5.79 6.20 -7.03
N GLU A 71 -5.59 7.47 -7.36
CA GLU A 71 -6.06 8.03 -8.64
C GLU A 71 -5.30 7.40 -9.80
N ALA A 72 -3.97 7.36 -9.71
CA ALA A 72 -3.11 6.72 -10.70
C ALA A 72 -3.46 5.23 -10.90
N ALA A 73 -3.74 4.49 -9.82
CA ALA A 73 -4.18 3.10 -9.90
C ALA A 73 -5.55 2.94 -10.58
N ARG A 74 -6.50 3.85 -10.29
CA ARG A 74 -7.81 3.85 -10.95
C ARG A 74 -7.70 4.19 -12.43
N GLU A 75 -6.85 5.14 -12.79
CA GLU A 75 -6.57 5.48 -14.19
C GLU A 75 -5.92 4.32 -14.93
N TRP A 76 -4.96 3.65 -14.30
CA TRP A 76 -4.30 2.47 -14.85
C TRP A 76 -5.31 1.39 -15.27
N LEU A 77 -6.27 1.07 -14.39
CA LEU A 77 -7.36 0.14 -14.70
C LEU A 77 -8.31 0.68 -15.78
N ARG A 78 -8.72 1.95 -15.71
CA ARG A 78 -9.61 2.58 -16.70
C ARG A 78 -9.01 2.60 -18.10
N ALA A 79 -7.69 2.72 -18.21
CA ALA A 79 -6.95 2.65 -19.47
C ALA A 79 -6.93 1.25 -20.10
N GLY A 80 -7.50 0.24 -19.43
CA GLY A 80 -7.55 -1.14 -19.91
C GLY A 80 -6.37 -2.00 -19.48
N ASN A 81 -5.49 -1.49 -18.60
CA ASN A 81 -4.42 -2.29 -18.04
C ASN A 81 -4.98 -3.20 -16.93
N GLY A 82 -5.39 -4.41 -17.29
CA GLY A 82 -5.94 -5.40 -16.36
C GLY A 82 -4.90 -6.15 -15.52
N THR A 83 -3.69 -5.61 -15.35
CA THR A 83 -2.60 -6.25 -14.60
C THR A 83 -1.83 -5.26 -13.75
N CYS A 84 -1.25 -5.74 -12.65
CA CYS A 84 -0.36 -4.97 -11.80
C CYS A 84 0.93 -4.62 -12.57
N PRO A 85 1.39 -3.35 -12.61
CA PRO A 85 2.60 -2.96 -13.36
C PRO A 85 3.88 -3.62 -12.81
N MET A 86 3.87 -4.01 -11.54
CA MET A 86 5.03 -4.57 -10.85
C MET A 86 5.08 -6.10 -10.91
N SER A 87 3.95 -6.77 -10.62
CA SER A 87 3.89 -8.25 -10.55
C SER A 87 3.28 -8.89 -11.79
N ARG A 88 2.62 -8.11 -12.67
CA ARG A 88 1.85 -8.56 -13.84
C ARG A 88 0.67 -9.49 -13.51
N LEU A 89 0.31 -9.60 -12.23
CA LEU A 89 -0.86 -10.36 -11.80
C LEU A 89 -2.14 -9.64 -12.21
N ALA A 90 -3.19 -10.41 -12.53
CA ALA A 90 -4.45 -9.89 -13.02
C ALA A 90 -5.15 -9.05 -11.94
N VAL A 91 -5.68 -7.89 -12.33
CA VAL A 91 -6.35 -6.92 -11.46
C VAL A 91 -7.79 -6.75 -11.91
N GLN A 92 -8.71 -6.77 -10.94
CA GLN A 92 -10.14 -6.56 -11.15
C GLN A 92 -10.62 -5.18 -10.65
N SER A 93 -10.05 -4.69 -9.55
CA SER A 93 -10.48 -3.42 -8.94
C SER A 93 -9.35 -2.78 -8.11
N VAL A 94 -9.58 -1.54 -7.65
CA VAL A 94 -8.70 -0.83 -6.70
C VAL A 94 -9.46 -0.59 -5.41
N LEU A 95 -8.81 -0.89 -4.28
CA LEU A 95 -9.29 -0.58 -2.94
C LEU A 95 -8.50 0.61 -2.38
N PRO A 96 -9.15 1.71 -1.95
CA PRO A 96 -8.48 2.70 -1.11
C PRO A 96 -8.08 2.07 0.22
N VAL A 97 -6.82 2.25 0.62
CA VAL A 97 -6.36 1.80 1.94
C VAL A 97 -6.94 2.78 2.97
N PRO A 98 -7.74 2.31 3.95
CA PRO A 98 -8.31 3.20 4.98
C PRO A 98 -7.21 3.85 5.83
N ASP A 99 -7.56 4.85 6.62
CA ASP A 99 -6.64 5.47 7.58
C ASP A 99 -6.75 4.73 8.92
N ILE A 100 -5.64 4.21 9.44
CA ILE A 100 -5.59 3.48 10.72
C ILE A 100 -6.15 4.29 11.91
N ARG A 101 -6.13 5.63 11.82
CA ARG A 101 -6.58 6.52 12.89
C ARG A 101 -8.10 6.59 12.95
N THR A 102 -8.79 6.48 11.82
CA THR A 102 -10.25 6.64 11.72
C THR A 102 -10.96 5.31 11.47
N ASP A 103 -10.35 4.39 10.73
CA ASP A 103 -10.85 3.04 10.44
C ASP A 103 -9.73 1.99 10.59
N PRO A 104 -9.31 1.67 11.82
CA PRO A 104 -8.27 0.68 12.08
C PRO A 104 -8.65 -0.73 11.61
N GLN A 105 -9.94 -1.09 11.61
CA GLN A 105 -10.39 -2.42 11.21
C GLN A 105 -10.37 -2.59 9.68
N GLY A 106 -10.79 -1.56 8.95
CA GLY A 106 -10.64 -1.52 7.49
C GLY A 106 -9.17 -1.46 7.09
N TRP A 107 -8.36 -0.67 7.79
CA TRP A 107 -6.90 -0.64 7.59
C TRP A 107 -6.28 -2.02 7.75
N PHE A 108 -6.55 -2.70 8.86
CA PHE A 108 -6.05 -4.06 9.12
C PHE A 108 -6.40 -5.00 7.96
N SER A 109 -7.66 -4.99 7.53
CA SER A 109 -8.14 -5.88 6.46
C SER A 109 -7.54 -5.56 5.09
N ALA A 110 -7.12 -4.32 4.85
CA ALA A 110 -6.43 -3.92 3.63
C ALA A 110 -4.92 -4.23 3.68
N VAL A 111 -4.34 -4.32 4.87
CA VAL A 111 -2.91 -4.55 5.07
C VAL A 111 -2.56 -6.04 5.17
N ASP A 112 -3.47 -6.86 5.68
CA ASP A 112 -3.42 -8.33 5.70
C ASP A 112 -3.49 -8.87 4.24
N ILE A 113 -2.34 -9.13 3.63
CA ILE A 113 -2.24 -9.50 2.21
C ILE A 113 -2.58 -10.98 2.02
N ASP A 114 -2.09 -11.84 2.92
CA ASP A 114 -2.29 -13.29 2.81
C ASP A 114 -3.61 -13.78 3.40
N GLY A 115 -4.28 -12.93 4.20
CA GLY A 115 -5.60 -13.18 4.75
C GLY A 115 -5.57 -14.12 5.95
N ASP A 116 -4.44 -14.21 6.66
CA ASP A 116 -4.27 -15.07 7.82
C ASP A 116 -4.82 -14.43 9.12
N GLN A 117 -5.40 -13.23 9.01
CA GLN A 117 -6.04 -12.45 10.09
C GLN A 117 -5.08 -11.93 11.16
N LYS A 118 -3.78 -11.86 10.86
CA LYS A 118 -2.75 -11.23 11.68
C LYS A 118 -1.82 -10.45 10.77
N LEU A 119 -1.14 -9.44 11.29
CA LEU A 119 -0.24 -8.62 10.47
C LEU A 119 1.20 -8.97 10.77
N SER A 120 1.92 -9.40 9.75
CA SER A 120 3.37 -9.49 9.83
C SER A 120 4.00 -8.10 9.92
N ARG A 121 5.22 -8.04 10.47
CA ARG A 121 5.99 -6.78 10.57
C ARG A 121 6.21 -6.11 9.21
N LEU A 122 6.41 -6.91 8.17
CA LEU A 122 6.62 -6.41 6.82
C LEU A 122 5.35 -5.73 6.28
N GLU A 123 4.19 -6.34 6.45
CA GLU A 123 2.92 -5.77 6.00
C GLU A 123 2.63 -4.43 6.67
N VAL A 124 2.82 -4.37 7.98
CA VAL A 124 2.66 -3.14 8.76
C VAL A 124 3.60 -2.06 8.24
N VAL A 125 4.90 -2.34 8.14
CA VAL A 125 5.88 -1.31 7.78
C VAL A 125 5.74 -0.84 6.35
N GLU A 126 5.53 -1.74 5.38
CA GLU A 126 5.31 -1.32 3.99
C GLU A 126 4.07 -0.42 3.87
N CYS A 127 3.01 -0.67 4.65
CA CYS A 127 1.84 0.20 4.68
C CYS A 127 2.12 1.55 5.36
N LEU A 128 2.82 1.55 6.51
CA LEU A 128 3.19 2.78 7.22
C LEU A 128 4.06 3.67 6.34
N LYS A 129 5.05 3.12 5.64
CA LYS A 129 5.87 3.88 4.68
C LYS A 129 5.04 4.49 3.55
N ALA A 130 4.05 3.75 3.05
CA ALA A 130 3.18 4.22 1.99
C ALA A 130 2.25 5.36 2.45
N GLN A 131 1.72 5.31 3.67
CA GLN A 131 0.72 6.28 4.13
C GLN A 131 1.31 7.47 4.90
N LEU A 132 2.55 7.37 5.39
CA LEU A 132 3.08 8.28 6.40
C LEU A 132 4.43 8.86 5.94
N ALA A 133 4.64 10.16 6.21
CA ALA A 133 5.94 10.81 5.99
C ALA A 133 6.92 10.40 7.10
N VAL A 134 7.47 9.19 7.00
CA VAL A 134 8.38 8.61 7.99
C VAL A 134 9.77 8.38 7.40
N ASP A 135 10.77 8.26 8.27
CA ASP A 135 12.10 7.82 7.87
C ASP A 135 12.06 6.33 7.52
N ASN A 136 12.09 6.03 6.21
CA ASN A 136 12.01 4.67 5.68
C ASN A 136 13.18 3.78 6.12
N ASP A 137 14.37 4.35 6.31
CA ASP A 137 15.58 3.62 6.69
C ASP A 137 15.51 3.27 8.18
N ALA A 138 15.08 4.21 9.02
CA ALA A 138 14.86 3.95 10.45
C ALA A 138 13.79 2.87 10.66
N LEU A 139 12.71 2.89 9.86
CA LEU A 139 11.65 1.90 9.96
C LEU A 139 12.08 0.52 9.42
N ASP A 140 12.88 0.45 8.35
CA ASP A 140 13.50 -0.81 7.90
C ASP A 140 14.44 -1.40 8.97
N ALA A 141 15.26 -0.56 9.61
CA ALA A 141 16.13 -1.00 10.71
C ALA A 141 15.32 -1.55 11.89
N ALA A 142 14.19 -0.92 12.23
CA ALA A 142 13.31 -1.38 13.29
C ALA A 142 12.61 -2.72 12.96
N VAL A 143 12.30 -3.00 11.68
CA VAL A 143 11.78 -4.32 11.27
C VAL A 143 12.84 -5.41 11.39
N ALA A 144 14.09 -5.07 11.06
CA ALA A 144 15.20 -6.01 11.06
C ALA A 144 15.61 -6.44 12.48
N ASP A 145 15.24 -5.70 13.52
CA ASP A 145 15.48 -6.03 14.92
C ASP A 145 14.20 -6.53 15.60
N PRO A 146 14.05 -7.85 15.84
CA PRO A 146 12.91 -8.40 16.56
C PRO A 146 12.75 -7.95 18.01
N SER A 147 13.82 -7.44 18.61
CA SER A 147 13.82 -6.92 19.97
C SER A 147 13.56 -5.41 20.01
N HIS A 148 13.29 -4.77 18.87
CA HIS A 148 13.02 -3.35 18.84
C HIS A 148 11.78 -3.02 19.69
N TRP A 149 11.91 -2.02 20.56
CA TRP A 149 10.91 -1.70 21.58
C TRP A 149 9.49 -1.48 21.01
N MET A 150 9.37 -0.96 19.79
CA MET A 150 8.08 -0.72 19.14
C MET A 150 7.27 -2.01 18.97
N TRP A 151 7.94 -3.12 18.64
CA TRP A 151 7.27 -4.41 18.44
C TRP A 151 6.86 -5.00 19.78
N GLN A 152 7.70 -4.91 20.81
CA GLN A 152 7.33 -5.35 22.17
C GLN A 152 6.11 -4.62 22.73
N GLN A 153 5.83 -3.41 22.24
CA GLN A 153 4.67 -2.63 22.64
C GLN A 153 3.41 -3.00 21.83
N TRP A 154 3.56 -3.33 20.55
CA TRP A 154 2.42 -3.59 19.66
C TRP A 154 2.01 -5.06 19.58
N ASP A 155 2.96 -5.97 19.76
CA ASP A 155 2.82 -7.42 19.82
C ASP A 155 2.97 -7.83 21.29
N SER A 156 1.84 -7.81 21.99
CA SER A 156 1.76 -7.90 23.45
C SER A 156 1.95 -9.31 23.97
N ASP A 157 1.63 -10.31 23.15
CA ASP A 157 1.82 -11.72 23.46
C ASP A 157 3.16 -12.29 22.94
N GLY A 158 3.88 -11.53 22.11
CA GLY A 158 5.18 -11.89 21.56
C GLY A 158 5.11 -12.94 20.46
N SER A 159 3.97 -13.07 19.79
CA SER A 159 3.75 -14.01 18.69
C SER A 159 4.60 -13.73 17.45
N GLY A 160 5.11 -12.50 17.32
CA GLY A 160 5.79 -11.98 16.14
C GLY A 160 4.85 -11.35 15.11
N PHE A 161 3.54 -11.32 15.40
CA PHE A 161 2.49 -10.74 14.57
C PHE A 161 1.70 -9.72 15.37
N ILE A 162 0.87 -8.92 14.69
CA ILE A 162 -0.10 -8.03 15.34
C ILE A 162 -1.50 -8.52 15.00
N GLU A 163 -2.23 -9.00 16.00
CA GLU A 163 -3.64 -9.33 15.87
C GLU A 163 -4.54 -8.08 15.97
N ARG A 164 -5.80 -8.24 15.56
CA ARG A 164 -6.79 -7.14 15.58
C ARG A 164 -6.97 -6.52 16.97
N ASP A 165 -6.99 -7.34 18.00
CA ASP A 165 -7.18 -6.86 19.36
C ASP A 165 -5.97 -6.07 19.84
N GLU A 166 -4.76 -6.50 19.48
CA GLU A 166 -3.50 -5.82 19.80
C GLU A 166 -3.34 -4.48 19.08
N LEU A 167 -3.74 -4.41 17.80
CA LEU A 167 -3.78 -3.17 17.03
C LEU A 167 -4.57 -2.06 17.75
N LEU A 168 -5.67 -2.44 18.39
CA LEU A 168 -6.64 -1.56 19.05
C LEU A 168 -6.37 -1.33 20.53
N GLN A 169 -5.41 -2.02 21.13
CA GLN A 169 -5.05 -1.81 22.53
C GLN A 169 -4.71 -0.35 22.81
N SER A 170 -4.86 0.07 24.07
CA SER A 170 -4.62 1.45 24.49
C SER A 170 -3.21 1.98 24.18
N GLN A 171 -2.22 1.09 24.05
CA GLN A 171 -0.84 1.37 23.66
C GLN A 171 -0.45 0.68 22.35
N GLY A 172 -1.43 0.11 21.62
CA GLY A 172 -1.24 -0.59 20.37
C GLY A 172 -0.89 0.34 19.21
N LEU A 173 -0.64 -0.27 18.04
CA LEU A 173 -0.17 0.45 16.85
C LEU A 173 -1.07 1.62 16.45
N ALA A 174 -2.40 1.47 16.49
CA ALA A 174 -3.31 2.56 16.10
C ALA A 174 -3.21 3.77 17.04
N ALA A 175 -3.02 3.53 18.35
CA ALA A 175 -2.81 4.60 19.32
C ALA A 175 -1.45 5.28 19.11
N TYR A 176 -0.40 4.50 18.85
CA TYR A 176 0.93 5.01 18.53
C TYR A 176 0.90 5.91 17.28
N VAL A 177 0.32 5.44 16.17
CA VAL A 177 0.26 6.22 14.92
C VAL A 177 -0.50 7.53 15.13
N ARG A 178 -1.63 7.52 15.87
CA ARG A 178 -2.34 8.76 16.21
C ARG A 178 -1.47 9.76 16.97
N GLN A 179 -0.66 9.29 17.92
CA GLN A 179 0.21 10.14 18.73
C GLN A 179 1.43 10.63 17.93
N ALA A 180 2.08 9.74 17.19
CA ALA A 180 3.22 10.07 16.34
C ALA A 180 2.84 11.11 15.29
N PHE A 181 1.63 11.00 14.69
CA PHE A 181 1.11 11.97 13.73
C PHE A 181 0.81 13.33 14.34
N HIS A 182 0.18 13.36 15.52
CA HIS A 182 -0.04 14.62 16.21
C HIS A 182 1.28 15.31 16.58
N LYS A 183 2.29 14.53 16.97
CA LYS A 183 3.60 15.06 17.34
C LYS A 183 4.38 15.55 16.12
N SER A 184 4.44 14.76 15.04
CA SER A 184 5.14 15.17 13.81
C SER A 184 4.50 16.41 13.18
N MET A 185 3.17 16.50 13.11
CA MET A 185 2.49 17.71 12.63
C MET A 185 2.83 18.93 13.50
N LYS A 186 2.84 18.77 14.83
CA LYS A 186 3.13 19.88 15.75
C LYS A 186 4.61 20.30 15.77
N GLU A 187 5.53 19.39 15.46
CA GLU A 187 6.97 19.67 15.37
C GLU A 187 7.40 20.14 13.97
N LEU A 188 6.65 19.77 12.91
CA LEU A 188 6.88 20.20 11.53
C LEU A 188 6.23 21.54 11.20
N ILE A 189 5.09 21.89 11.80
CA ILE A 189 4.42 23.18 11.60
C ILE A 189 5.14 24.23 12.46
N PRO A 190 5.82 25.23 11.86
CA PRO A 190 6.48 26.29 12.62
C PRO A 190 5.44 27.08 13.43
N ASP A 191 5.75 27.49 14.66
CA ASP A 191 4.77 28.26 15.44
C ASP A 191 4.65 29.68 14.86
N ILE A 192 3.48 30.05 14.35
CA ILE A 192 3.19 31.39 13.79
C ILE A 192 3.53 32.54 14.76
N ARG A 193 3.53 32.29 16.07
CA ARG A 193 3.88 33.31 17.07
C ARG A 193 5.38 33.45 17.27
N GLN A 194 6.15 32.41 16.93
CA GLN A 194 7.60 32.37 17.09
C GLN A 194 8.31 32.74 15.79
N ASP A 195 7.84 32.21 14.66
CA ASP A 195 8.39 32.48 13.34
C ASP A 195 7.27 32.50 12.28
N LYS A 196 6.80 33.72 11.99
CA LYS A 196 5.74 33.96 11.01
C LYS A 196 6.17 33.62 9.60
N SER A 197 7.44 33.83 9.27
CA SER A 197 7.95 33.60 7.92
C SER A 197 8.07 32.10 7.66
N ALA A 198 8.66 31.35 8.59
CA ALA A 198 8.72 29.90 8.47
C ALA A 198 7.34 29.25 8.45
N TRP A 199 6.38 29.74 9.26
CA TRP A 199 4.99 29.25 9.20
C TRP A 199 4.34 29.58 7.86
N TYR A 200 4.54 30.79 7.34
CA TYR A 200 4.00 31.20 6.05
C TYR A 200 4.56 30.36 4.89
N ASP A 201 5.89 30.21 4.83
CA ASP A 201 6.59 29.43 3.80
C ASP A 201 6.26 27.92 3.90
N PHE A 202 5.88 27.45 5.10
CA PHE A 202 5.44 26.07 5.28
C PHE A 202 4.05 25.82 4.68
N TRP A 203 3.14 26.80 4.74
CA TRP A 203 1.78 26.68 4.23
C TRP A 203 1.60 27.18 2.79
N ASP A 204 2.53 27.98 2.28
CA ASP A 204 2.63 28.42 0.88
C ASP A 204 3.24 27.28 0.05
N GLU A 205 2.47 26.21 -0.15
CA GLU A 205 2.96 24.93 -0.70
C GLU A 205 3.46 25.09 -2.14
N ASP A 206 2.93 26.07 -2.87
CA ASP A 206 3.33 26.40 -4.24
C ASP A 206 4.40 27.50 -4.32
N GLY A 207 4.75 28.12 -3.19
CA GLY A 207 5.74 29.19 -3.09
C GLY A 207 5.35 30.45 -3.85
N SER A 208 4.05 30.69 -4.03
CA SER A 208 3.51 31.85 -4.75
C SER A 208 3.77 33.18 -4.03
N GLY A 209 4.12 33.13 -2.74
CA GLY A 209 4.21 34.29 -1.87
C GLY A 209 2.84 34.75 -1.35
N SER A 210 1.79 33.95 -1.54
CA SER A 210 0.41 34.22 -1.09
C SER A 210 -0.29 32.93 -0.65
N LEU A 211 -0.87 32.90 0.55
CA LEU A 211 -1.67 31.74 0.98
C LEU A 211 -3.06 31.75 0.33
N GLU A 212 -3.36 30.71 -0.43
CA GLU A 212 -4.69 30.45 -0.98
C GLU A 212 -5.67 30.02 0.12
N GLN A 213 -6.98 30.08 -0.15
CA GLN A 213 -8.01 29.77 0.84
C GLN A 213 -7.85 28.35 1.40
N GLU A 214 -7.53 27.40 0.53
CA GLU A 214 -7.28 26.01 0.85
C GLU A 214 -6.01 25.79 1.67
N GLU A 215 -5.02 26.68 1.56
CA GLU A 215 -3.77 26.67 2.34
C GLU A 215 -4.01 27.27 3.74
N VAL A 216 -4.73 28.39 3.82
CA VAL A 216 -5.10 29.01 5.10
C VAL A 216 -6.03 28.12 5.93
N VAL A 217 -6.94 27.37 5.29
CA VAL A 217 -7.85 26.45 5.99
C VAL A 217 -7.11 25.24 6.58
N ARG A 218 -5.94 24.90 6.02
CA ARG A 218 -5.09 23.81 6.52
C ARG A 218 -4.13 24.26 7.63
N ALA A 219 -3.89 25.56 7.76
CA ALA A 219 -2.91 26.20 8.65
C ALA A 219 -3.38 26.45 10.09
#